data_AF-A0A382YXW3-F1
#
_entry.id   AF-A0A382YXW3-F1
#
_cell.length_a   1.000
_cell.length_b   1.000
_cell.length_c   1.000
_cell.angle_alpha   90.00
_cell.angle_beta   90.00
_cell.angle_gamma   90.00
#
_symmetry.space_group_name_H-M   'P 1'
#
loop_
_entity.id
_entity.type
_entity.pdbx_description
1 polymer ?
#
loop_
_entity_poly.entity_id
_entity_poly.type
_entity_poly.pdbx_seq_one_letter_code
_entity_poly.pdbx_strand_id
1 'polypeptide(L)'
;MNKKSIALWNITIIISLVITLMLIYNNYQSYQTTIKLWEDFENQEIGTDKILQDKVQKIENDFLKRENYKFVIDESPTELSNVIAFDGFDPRFAGSSKYIYVTAIITSPSTNKHKAIVRYRDMEYTVEAGDSIAGGVISSILEQEVEFTKNGKSYNFYKGLDSSINENTQ
;
A
#
# COMPACT_ATOMS: atom_id res chain seq x y z
N MET A 1 -77.82 52.94 2.36
CA MET A 1 -77.58 51.56 1.87
C MET A 1 -78.63 50.64 2.48
N ASN A 2 -79.26 49.75 1.70
CA ASN A 2 -80.35 48.90 2.17
C ASN A 2 -79.83 47.90 3.24
N LYS A 3 -80.59 47.68 4.33
CA LYS A 3 -80.21 46.75 5.42
C LYS A 3 -79.88 45.35 4.92
N LYS A 4 -80.59 44.89 3.87
CA LYS A 4 -80.31 43.61 3.20
C LYS A 4 -78.94 43.59 2.50
N SER A 5 -78.54 44.69 1.87
CA SER A 5 -77.26 44.81 1.19
C SER A 5 -76.09 44.85 2.18
N ILE A 6 -76.24 45.55 3.32
CA ILE A 6 -75.22 45.58 4.39
C ILE A 6 -75.01 44.17 4.96
N ALA A 7 -76.08 43.40 5.19
CA ALA A 7 -75.98 42.03 5.69
C ALA A 7 -75.23 41.10 4.71
N LEU A 8 -75.51 41.22 3.40
CA LEU A 8 -74.79 40.44 2.38
C LEU A 8 -73.30 40.81 2.32
N TRP A 9 -72.96 42.10 2.37
CA TRP A 9 -71.56 42.54 2.40
C TRP A 9 -70.80 42.00 3.61
N ASN A 10 -71.40 42.03 4.80
CA ASN A 10 -70.78 41.51 6.00
C ASN A 10 -70.50 40.01 5.93
N ILE A 11 -71.44 39.21 5.39
CA ILE A 11 -71.24 37.76 5.20
C ILE A 11 -70.11 37.49 4.21
N THR A 12 -70.07 38.21 3.09
CA THR A 12 -68.99 38.07 2.08
C THR A 12 -67.62 38.39 2.67
N ILE A 13 -67.51 39.43 3.51
CA ILE A 13 -66.26 39.79 4.18
C ILE A 13 -65.80 38.66 5.14
N ILE A 14 -66.72 38.07 5.90
CA ILE A 14 -66.42 36.97 6.82
C ILE A 14 -65.92 35.74 6.06
N ILE A 15 -66.61 35.36 4.97
CA ILE A 15 -66.22 34.22 4.15
C ILE A 15 -64.85 34.45 3.50
N SER A 16 -64.61 35.66 2.98
CA SER A 16 -63.31 36.05 2.41
C SER A 16 -62.18 35.95 3.44
N LEU A 17 -62.44 36.40 4.67
CA LEU A 17 -61.48 36.32 5.78
C LEU A 17 -61.12 34.85 6.10
N VAL A 18 -62.11 33.97 6.18
CA VAL A 18 -61.90 32.54 6.46
C VAL A 18 -61.08 31.86 5.35
N ILE A 19 -61.41 32.12 4.08
CA ILE A 19 -60.68 31.56 2.94
C ILE A 19 -59.23 32.06 2.94
N THR A 20 -59.02 33.36 3.20
CA THR A 20 -57.69 33.96 3.27
C THR A 20 -56.85 33.32 4.37
N LEU A 21 -57.43 33.09 5.55
CA LEU A 21 -56.74 32.41 6.66
C LEU A 21 -56.36 30.95 6.30
N MET A 22 -57.25 30.21 5.63
CA MET A 22 -56.94 28.86 5.15
C MET A 22 -55.80 28.85 4.13
N LEU A 23 -55.79 29.79 3.19
CA LEU A 23 -54.72 29.91 2.19
C LEU A 23 -53.38 30.25 2.83
N ILE A 24 -53.36 31.16 3.81
CA ILE A 24 -52.16 31.50 4.57
C ILE A 24 -51.61 30.26 5.27
N TYR A 25 -52.47 29.48 5.94
CA TYR A 25 -52.05 28.25 6.62
C TYR A 25 -51.46 27.22 5.64
N ASN A 26 -52.15 26.98 4.51
CA ASN A 26 -51.68 26.02 3.51
C ASN A 26 -50.37 26.46 2.85
N ASN A 27 -50.21 27.75 2.58
CA ASN A 27 -48.99 28.31 2.02
C ASN A 27 -47.81 28.16 3.00
N TYR A 28 -48.05 28.41 4.30
CA TYR A 28 -47.05 28.20 5.34
C TYR A 28 -46.60 26.73 5.42
N GLN A 29 -47.53 25.76 5.40
CA GLN A 29 -47.19 24.33 5.40
C GLN A 29 -46.39 23.93 4.15
N SER A 30 -46.78 24.46 2.98
CA SER A 30 -46.08 24.21 1.72
C SER A 30 -44.66 24.78 1.76
N TYR A 31 -44.49 26.00 2.29
CA TYR A 31 -43.18 26.64 2.45
C TYR A 31 -42.25 25.81 3.35
N GLN A 32 -42.75 25.32 4.48
CA GLN A 32 -41.95 24.46 5.37
C GLN A 32 -41.57 23.14 4.72
N THR A 33 -42.47 22.56 3.93
CA THR A 33 -42.18 21.33 3.18
C THR A 33 -41.10 21.58 2.13
N THR A 34 -41.18 22.69 1.40
CA THR A 34 -40.15 23.06 0.41
C THR A 34 -38.80 23.31 1.05
N ILE A 35 -38.73 24.02 2.18
CA ILE A 35 -37.47 24.20 2.91
C ILE A 35 -36.89 22.86 3.31
N LYS A 36 -37.71 21.97 3.89
CA LYS A 36 -37.24 20.66 4.32
C LYS A 36 -36.71 19.83 3.15
N LEU A 37 -37.43 19.82 2.02
CA LEU A 37 -36.98 19.13 0.81
C LEU A 37 -35.69 19.75 0.24
N TRP A 38 -35.52 21.06 0.37
CA TRP A 38 -34.31 21.75 -0.07
C TRP A 38 -33.12 21.45 0.84
N GLU A 39 -33.33 21.42 2.15
CA GLU A 39 -32.34 21.03 3.14
C GLU A 39 -31.96 19.54 2.98
N ASP A 40 -32.96 18.67 2.79
CA ASP A 40 -32.73 17.25 2.48
C ASP A 40 -31.96 17.11 1.16
N PHE A 41 -32.26 17.92 0.14
CA PHE A 41 -31.56 17.93 -1.14
C PHE A 41 -30.11 18.44 -1.03
N GLU A 42 -29.84 19.51 -0.30
CA GLU A 42 -28.49 20.03 -0.08
C GLU A 42 -27.63 19.08 0.77
N ASN A 43 -28.25 18.40 1.75
CA ASN A 43 -27.59 17.43 2.61
C ASN A 43 -27.48 16.04 1.97
N GLN A 44 -28.30 15.76 0.97
CA GLN A 44 -28.16 14.59 0.13
C GLN A 44 -27.03 14.88 -0.87
N GLU A 45 -25.94 14.13 -0.78
CA GLU A 45 -24.85 14.19 -1.77
C GLU A 45 -25.40 13.73 -3.14
N ILE A 46 -26.00 14.65 -3.89
CA ILE A 46 -26.62 14.34 -5.18
C ILE A 46 -25.53 14.16 -6.23
N GLY A 47 -25.44 12.93 -6.75
CA GLY A 47 -25.10 12.72 -8.15
C GLY A 47 -23.78 12.01 -8.45
N THR A 48 -22.97 11.68 -7.46
CA THR A 48 -21.90 10.68 -7.62
C THR A 48 -22.05 9.74 -6.46
N ASP A 49 -22.79 8.65 -6.69
CA ASP A 49 -23.00 7.57 -5.73
C ASP A 49 -21.67 7.31 -5.01
N LYS A 50 -21.59 7.64 -3.72
CA LYS A 50 -20.36 7.49 -2.93
C LYS A 50 -19.83 6.06 -3.05
N ILE A 51 -20.74 5.10 -3.21
CA ILE A 51 -20.44 3.70 -3.47
C ILE A 51 -19.75 3.53 -4.84
N LEU A 52 -20.20 4.26 -5.87
CA LEU A 52 -19.56 4.28 -7.19
C LEU A 52 -18.20 4.95 -7.14
N GLN A 53 -18.06 6.08 -6.45
CA GLN A 53 -16.77 6.74 -6.27
C GLN A 53 -15.76 5.82 -5.57
N ASP A 54 -16.17 5.17 -4.48
CA ASP A 54 -15.34 4.21 -3.75
C ASP A 54 -14.97 3.00 -4.63
N LYS A 55 -15.92 2.51 -5.45
CA LYS A 55 -15.66 1.42 -6.41
C LYS A 55 -14.66 1.83 -7.47
N VAL A 56 -14.80 3.02 -8.05
CA VAL A 56 -13.87 3.55 -9.08
C VAL A 56 -12.49 3.74 -8.45
N GLN A 57 -12.40 4.38 -7.30
CA GLN A 57 -11.15 4.58 -6.59
C GLN A 57 -10.46 3.25 -6.26
N LYS A 58 -11.23 2.23 -5.85
CA LYS A 58 -10.69 0.88 -5.64
C LYS A 58 -10.13 0.28 -6.93
N ILE A 59 -10.84 0.39 -8.04
CA ILE A 59 -10.42 -0.13 -9.34
C ILE A 59 -9.15 0.58 -9.81
N GLU A 60 -9.07 1.90 -9.70
CA GLU A 60 -7.89 2.69 -10.06
C GLU A 60 -6.67 2.28 -9.23
N ASN A 61 -6.84 2.15 -7.91
CA ASN A 61 -5.78 1.69 -7.03
C ASN A 61 -5.30 0.27 -7.38
N ASP A 62 -6.23 -0.64 -7.68
CA ASP A 62 -5.88 -2.01 -8.06
C ASP A 62 -5.22 -2.07 -9.44
N PHE A 63 -5.61 -1.20 -10.37
CA PHE A 63 -4.95 -1.05 -11.67
C PHE A 63 -3.51 -0.56 -11.52
N LEU A 64 -3.29 0.50 -10.73
CA LEU A 64 -1.94 1.02 -10.45
C LEU A 64 -1.05 -0.04 -9.79
N LYS A 65 -1.59 -0.85 -8.88
CA LYS A 65 -0.84 -1.97 -8.29
C LYS A 65 -0.43 -3.01 -9.32
N ARG A 66 -1.31 -3.34 -10.26
CA ARG A 66 -1.04 -4.33 -11.33
C ARG A 66 -0.05 -3.79 -12.36
N GLU A 67 -0.19 -2.53 -12.74
CA GLU A 67 0.73 -1.86 -13.67
C GLU A 67 2.16 -1.81 -13.09
N ASN A 68 2.29 -1.48 -11.80
CA ASN A 68 3.59 -1.41 -11.12
C ASN A 68 4.04 -2.76 -10.54
N TYR A 69 3.32 -3.86 -10.80
CA TYR A 69 3.70 -5.16 -10.28
C TYR A 69 4.92 -5.69 -11.04
N LYS A 70 6.07 -5.72 -10.37
CA LYS A 70 7.26 -6.40 -10.86
C LYS A 70 7.30 -7.81 -10.30
N PHE A 71 7.12 -8.80 -11.17
CA PHE A 71 7.26 -10.20 -10.78
C PHE A 71 8.72 -10.48 -10.39
N VAL A 72 8.95 -10.81 -9.12
CA VAL A 72 10.26 -11.21 -8.60
C VAL A 72 10.11 -12.62 -8.06
N ILE A 73 10.77 -13.57 -8.72
CA ILE A 73 10.93 -14.92 -8.19
C ILE A 73 12.06 -14.86 -7.16
N ASP A 74 11.74 -14.97 -5.88
CA ASP A 74 12.75 -15.03 -4.81
C ASP A 74 13.49 -16.37 -4.82
N GLU A 75 12.77 -17.48 -4.99
CA GLU A 75 13.32 -18.83 -5.08
C GLU A 75 12.83 -19.51 -6.34
N SER A 76 13.76 -19.94 -7.21
CA SER A 76 13.37 -20.62 -8.44
C SER A 76 12.72 -21.96 -8.10
N PRO A 77 11.47 -22.23 -8.55
CA PRO A 77 10.78 -23.48 -8.26
C PRO A 77 11.47 -24.71 -8.89
N THR A 78 12.43 -24.48 -9.80
CA THR A 78 13.24 -25.53 -10.41
C THR A 78 14.48 -25.91 -9.59
N GLU A 79 14.76 -25.24 -8.46
CA GLU A 79 15.91 -25.53 -7.62
C GLU A 79 15.60 -26.61 -6.58
N LEU A 80 16.02 -27.85 -6.87
CA LEU A 80 15.85 -28.99 -5.95
C LEU A 80 16.60 -28.85 -4.62
N SER A 81 17.64 -28.01 -4.56
CA SER A 81 18.43 -27.79 -3.34
C SER A 81 17.63 -27.18 -2.20
N ASN A 82 16.48 -26.56 -2.47
CA ASN A 82 15.60 -26.02 -1.43
C ASN A 82 14.75 -27.10 -0.75
N VAL A 83 14.58 -28.26 -1.38
CA VAL A 83 13.66 -29.32 -0.93
C VAL A 83 14.41 -30.51 -0.34
N ILE A 84 15.61 -30.81 -0.84
CA ILE A 84 16.39 -31.99 -0.42
C ILE A 84 17.60 -31.54 0.39
N ALA A 85 17.54 -31.76 1.71
CA ALA A 85 18.70 -31.70 2.57
C ALA A 85 19.47 -33.02 2.46
N PHE A 86 20.66 -32.98 1.86
CA PHE A 86 21.57 -34.12 1.86
C PHE A 86 22.32 -34.14 3.19
N ASP A 87 22.23 -35.24 3.94
CA ASP A 87 22.95 -35.40 5.20
C ASP A 87 24.47 -35.29 4.98
N GLY A 88 25.15 -34.46 5.78
CA GLY A 88 26.58 -34.15 5.66
C GLY A 88 26.98 -33.24 4.48
N PHE A 89 26.03 -32.71 3.71
CA PHE A 89 26.29 -31.80 2.59
C PHE A 89 25.92 -30.37 2.96
N ASP A 90 26.91 -29.49 3.06
CA ASP A 90 26.67 -28.06 3.20
C ASP A 90 26.57 -27.42 1.80
N PRO A 91 25.38 -26.95 1.38
CA PRO A 91 25.17 -26.42 0.05
C PRO A 91 25.98 -25.14 -0.20
N ARG A 92 26.54 -24.48 0.83
CA ARG A 92 27.43 -23.31 0.68
C ARG A 92 28.74 -23.67 0.00
N PHE A 93 29.26 -24.87 0.24
CA PHE A 93 30.53 -25.36 -0.31
C PHE A 93 30.36 -26.23 -1.55
N ALA A 94 29.12 -26.41 -2.01
CA ALA A 94 28.83 -27.08 -3.27
C ALA A 94 29.37 -26.27 -4.44
N GLY A 95 29.90 -26.94 -5.45
CA GLY A 95 30.59 -26.24 -6.53
C GLY A 95 29.70 -25.27 -7.35
N SER A 96 28.43 -25.64 -7.47
CA SER A 96 27.39 -24.83 -8.11
C SER A 96 26.56 -24.02 -7.11
N SER A 97 27.08 -23.75 -5.91
CA SER A 97 26.36 -23.04 -4.85
C SER A 97 25.89 -21.67 -5.32
N LYS A 98 24.59 -21.41 -5.10
CA LYS A 98 23.98 -20.08 -5.26
C LYS A 98 24.27 -19.17 -4.07
N TYR A 99 24.79 -19.71 -2.98
CA TYR A 99 25.08 -18.96 -1.76
C TYR A 99 26.36 -18.15 -1.96
N ILE A 100 26.31 -16.93 -1.46
CA ILE A 100 27.47 -16.06 -1.34
C ILE A 100 28.16 -16.44 -0.02
N TYR A 101 29.44 -16.79 -0.09
CA TYR A 101 30.24 -17.11 1.10
C TYR A 101 31.38 -16.09 1.24
N VAL A 102 31.44 -15.41 2.38
CA VAL A 102 32.52 -14.46 2.67
C VAL A 102 33.69 -15.21 3.29
N THR A 103 34.73 -15.42 2.49
CA THR A 103 35.94 -16.13 2.91
C THR A 103 36.80 -15.27 3.84
N ALA A 104 37.00 -13.99 3.49
CA ALA A 104 37.82 -13.09 4.25
C ALA A 104 37.41 -11.63 4.03
N ILE A 105 37.70 -10.78 5.00
CA ILE A 105 37.58 -9.33 4.88
C ILE A 105 38.96 -8.75 5.18
N ILE A 106 39.46 -7.91 4.27
CA ILE A 106 40.76 -7.27 4.32
C ILE A 106 40.55 -5.79 4.56
N THR A 107 41.02 -5.30 5.70
CA THR A 107 40.99 -3.87 6.05
C THR A 107 42.36 -3.27 5.82
N SER A 108 42.41 -2.20 5.01
CA SER A 108 43.63 -1.40 4.84
C SER A 108 43.85 -0.50 6.07
N PRO A 109 44.93 -0.67 6.85
CA PRO A 109 45.15 0.09 8.09
C PRO A 109 45.32 1.60 7.87
N SER A 110 45.76 2.01 6.68
CA SER A 110 46.10 3.40 6.37
C SER A 110 44.93 4.22 5.81
N THR A 111 43.99 3.57 5.13
CA THR A 111 42.88 4.23 4.44
C THR A 111 41.51 3.83 4.97
N ASN A 112 41.47 2.89 5.94
CA ASN A 112 40.26 2.28 6.50
C ASN A 112 39.30 1.77 5.42
N LYS A 113 39.84 1.36 4.26
CA LYS A 113 39.06 0.74 3.18
C LYS A 113 38.98 -0.75 3.42
N HIS A 114 37.78 -1.30 3.27
CA HIS A 114 37.53 -2.73 3.40
C HIS A 114 37.34 -3.35 2.02
N LYS A 115 37.97 -4.49 1.78
CA LYS A 115 37.70 -5.38 0.66
C LYS A 115 37.25 -6.72 1.18
N ALA A 116 36.33 -7.38 0.49
CA ALA A 116 35.92 -8.74 0.84
C ALA A 116 36.41 -9.73 -0.23
N ILE A 117 36.80 -10.92 0.20
CA ILE A 117 36.99 -12.08 -0.66
C ILE A 117 35.73 -12.93 -0.53
N VAL A 118 35.03 -13.09 -1.64
CA VAL A 118 33.72 -13.72 -1.69
C VAL A 118 33.75 -14.86 -2.69
N ARG A 119 33.25 -16.03 -2.28
CA ARG A 119 33.05 -17.17 -3.17
C ARG A 119 31.60 -17.23 -3.65
N TYR A 120 31.43 -17.37 -4.96
CA TYR A 120 30.12 -17.53 -5.61
C TYR A 120 30.28 -18.43 -6.85
N ARG A 121 29.48 -19.50 -6.95
CA ARG A 121 29.53 -20.48 -8.06
C ARG A 121 30.97 -20.97 -8.38
N ASP A 122 31.67 -21.46 -7.35
CA ASP A 122 33.06 -21.93 -7.42
C ASP A 122 34.13 -20.91 -7.81
N MET A 123 33.76 -19.65 -8.00
CA MET A 123 34.70 -18.58 -8.30
C MET A 123 34.89 -17.68 -7.09
N GLU A 124 36.13 -17.29 -6.85
CA GLU A 124 36.49 -16.31 -5.83
C GLU A 124 36.64 -14.93 -6.46
N TYR A 125 36.02 -13.96 -5.84
CA TYR A 125 36.02 -12.57 -6.26
C TYR A 125 36.56 -11.70 -5.12
N THR A 126 37.44 -10.78 -5.46
CA THR A 126 37.77 -9.66 -4.58
C THR A 126 36.85 -8.51 -4.92
N VAL A 127 36.10 -8.03 -3.93
CA VAL A 127 35.04 -7.05 -4.13
C VAL A 127 35.17 -5.87 -3.18
N GLU A 128 34.77 -4.70 -3.65
CA GLU A 128 34.67 -3.44 -2.91
C GLU A 128 33.21 -2.95 -2.84
N ALA A 129 32.94 -1.96 -1.99
CA ALA A 129 31.63 -1.34 -1.92
C ALA A 129 31.28 -0.69 -3.28
N GLY A 130 30.12 -1.05 -3.84
CA GLY A 130 29.66 -0.65 -5.17
C GLY A 130 29.84 -1.71 -6.25
N ASP A 131 30.59 -2.79 -6.02
CA ASP A 131 30.76 -3.86 -7.00
C ASP A 131 29.50 -4.74 -7.13
N SER A 132 29.27 -5.26 -8.34
CA SER A 132 28.13 -6.12 -8.67
C SER A 132 28.53 -7.59 -8.69
N ILE A 133 27.83 -8.41 -7.90
CA ILE A 133 28.03 -9.87 -7.80
C ILE A 133 26.67 -10.57 -7.72
N ALA A 134 26.53 -11.74 -8.36
CA ALA A 134 25.30 -12.55 -8.32
C ALA A 134 23.99 -11.79 -8.70
N GLY A 135 24.10 -10.71 -9.49
CA GLY A 135 22.97 -9.86 -9.89
C GLY A 135 22.47 -8.90 -8.80
N GLY A 136 23.25 -8.67 -7.75
CA GLY A 136 23.06 -7.58 -6.78
C GLY A 136 24.33 -6.75 -6.63
N VAL A 137 24.31 -5.78 -5.71
CA VAL A 137 25.40 -4.84 -5.48
C VAL A 137 25.83 -4.90 -4.01
N ILE A 138 27.12 -4.77 -3.75
CA ILE A 138 27.65 -4.68 -2.39
C ILE A 138 27.45 -3.26 -1.88
N SER A 139 26.64 -3.10 -0.84
CA SER A 139 26.31 -1.80 -0.27
C SER A 139 27.41 -1.30 0.65
N SER A 140 27.86 -2.15 1.56
CA SER A 140 28.88 -1.80 2.54
C SER A 140 29.67 -3.05 2.97
N ILE A 141 30.91 -2.84 3.41
CA ILE A 141 31.77 -3.89 3.96
C ILE A 141 32.26 -3.38 5.31
N LEU A 142 31.90 -4.10 6.37
CA LEU A 142 32.32 -3.89 7.76
C LEU A 142 33.40 -4.91 8.12
N GLU A 143 33.95 -4.86 9.34
CA GLU A 143 35.04 -5.75 9.76
C GLU A 143 34.66 -7.25 9.84
N GLN A 144 33.36 -7.52 10.08
CA GLN A 144 32.84 -8.88 10.28
C GLN A 144 31.72 -9.25 9.33
N GLU A 145 31.15 -8.30 8.59
CA GLU A 145 30.01 -8.55 7.71
C GLU A 145 30.11 -7.79 6.39
N VAL A 146 29.47 -8.35 5.36
CA VAL A 146 29.30 -7.76 4.04
C VAL A 146 27.81 -7.56 3.82
N GLU A 147 27.40 -6.33 3.56
CA GLU A 147 26.02 -5.99 3.23
C GLU A 147 25.82 -6.03 1.71
N PHE A 148 24.88 -6.85 1.27
CA PHE A 148 24.58 -7.11 -0.13
C PHE A 148 23.13 -6.77 -0.43
N THR A 149 22.90 -5.94 -1.44
CA THR A 149 21.56 -5.56 -1.87
C THR A 149 21.20 -6.19 -3.21
N LYS A 150 20.08 -6.91 -3.27
CA LYS A 150 19.53 -7.46 -4.51
C LYS A 150 18.04 -7.25 -4.56
N ASN A 151 17.55 -6.69 -5.68
CA ASN A 151 16.13 -6.39 -5.90
C ASN A 151 15.47 -5.58 -4.77
N GLY A 152 16.22 -4.69 -4.10
CA GLY A 152 15.73 -3.88 -2.99
C GLY A 152 15.67 -4.58 -1.63
N LYS A 153 16.15 -5.82 -1.53
CA LYS A 153 16.34 -6.54 -0.25
C LYS A 153 17.82 -6.52 0.12
N SER A 154 18.12 -6.19 1.38
CA SER A 154 19.47 -6.28 1.95
C SER A 154 19.68 -7.62 2.63
N TYR A 155 20.86 -8.20 2.43
CA TYR A 155 21.31 -9.45 3.03
C TYR A 155 22.68 -9.20 3.68
N ASN A 156 22.87 -9.72 4.89
CA ASN A 156 24.15 -9.62 5.59
C ASN A 156 24.83 -10.98 5.56
N PHE A 157 26.10 -10.99 5.14
CA PHE A 157 26.93 -12.18 5.14
C PHE A 157 28.11 -11.99 6.09
N TYR A 158 28.19 -12.84 7.10
CA TYR A 158 29.28 -12.81 8.08
C TYR A 158 30.54 -13.50 7.56
N LYS A 159 31.69 -13.02 8.02
CA LYS A 159 32.99 -13.64 7.72
C LYS A 159 33.10 -14.99 8.41
N GLY A 160 33.25 -16.06 7.62
CA GLY A 160 33.38 -17.44 8.12
C GLY A 160 32.06 -18.20 8.21
N LEU A 161 32.08 -19.39 8.82
CA LEU A 161 30.88 -20.18 9.06
C LEU A 161 30.04 -19.50 10.15
N ASP A 162 28.94 -18.89 9.73
CA ASP A 162 27.91 -18.40 10.66
C ASP A 162 27.31 -19.59 11.42
N SER A 163 27.34 -19.53 12.76
CA SER A 163 26.82 -20.55 13.67
C SER A 163 25.30 -20.55 13.78
N SER A 164 24.62 -19.55 13.21
CA SER A 164 23.18 -19.31 13.34
C SER A 164 22.27 -20.35 12.65
N ILE A 165 22.81 -21.22 11.77
CA ILE A 165 22.01 -22.22 11.04
C ILE A 165 21.74 -23.48 11.91
N ASN A 166 22.47 -23.67 13.01
CA ASN A 166 22.33 -24.86 13.85
C ASN A 166 21.19 -24.79 14.90
N GLU A 167 20.47 -23.68 15.04
CA GLU A 167 19.48 -23.50 16.11
C GLU A 167 18.02 -23.77 15.69
N ASN A 168 17.70 -23.93 14.40
CA ASN A 168 16.31 -24.10 13.93
C ASN A 168 15.91 -25.54 13.54
N THR A 169 16.61 -26.55 14.06
CA THR A 169 16.20 -27.95 13.93
C THR A 169 16.27 -28.67 15.28
N GLN A 170 15.23 -28.48 16.08
CA GLN A 170 14.70 -29.48 17.01
C GLN A 170 13.19 -29.56 16.85
#